data_AF-A0A077ZBN9-F1
#
_entry.id   AF-A0A077ZBN9-F1
#
_cell.length_a   1.000
_cell.length_b   1.000
_cell.length_c   1.000
_cell.angle_alpha   90.00
_cell.angle_beta   90.00
_cell.angle_gamma   90.00
#
_symmetry.space_group_name_H-M   'P 1'
#
loop_
_entity.id
_entity.type
_entity.pdbx_description
1 polymer ?
#
loop_
_entity_poly.entity_id
_entity_poly.type
_entity_poly.pdbx_seq_one_letter_code
_entity_poly.pdbx_strand_id
1 'polypeptide(L)'
;MTRLDILGDEFCESFVHIGRQLCVGQHYSEYNTCYGDSGSPLFCKIDGRYVALGVLSLGPGNCTENIPSIYARLSAYGDWINNSMEELRKAPYQTEHTQEESGIYIPKRTRMPGMLWSGGQQELTEGSSLIALLSGYHKRRTA
;
A
#
# COMPACT_ATOMS: atom_id res chain seq x y z
N MET A 1 -1.17 -7.87 -12.79
CA MET A 1 -2.17 -7.53 -11.76
C MET A 1 -2.76 -8.85 -11.28
N THR A 2 -2.63 -9.15 -10.00
CA THR A 2 -3.13 -10.39 -9.40
C THR A 2 -4.66 -10.35 -9.33
N ARG A 3 -5.32 -11.43 -9.75
CA ARG A 3 -6.77 -11.56 -9.64
C ARG A 3 -7.10 -12.08 -8.25
N LEU A 4 -8.02 -11.40 -7.58
CA LEU A 4 -8.49 -11.68 -6.23
C LEU A 4 -10.00 -11.87 -6.24
N ASP A 5 -10.51 -12.75 -5.39
CA ASP A 5 -11.95 -13.00 -5.25
C ASP A 5 -12.45 -12.58 -3.87
N ILE A 6 -13.54 -11.82 -3.84
CA ILE A 6 -14.21 -11.48 -2.59
C ILE A 6 -15.00 -12.71 -2.14
N LEU A 7 -14.65 -13.23 -0.96
CA LEU A 7 -15.30 -14.36 -0.32
C LEU A 7 -16.45 -13.86 0.57
N GLY A 8 -17.32 -14.78 0.97
CA GLY A 8 -18.32 -14.49 1.98
C GLY A 8 -17.68 -14.17 3.34
N ASP A 9 -18.42 -13.44 4.19
CA ASP A 9 -17.95 -13.02 5.51
C ASP A 9 -17.62 -14.23 6.42
N GLU A 10 -18.18 -15.42 6.14
CA GLU A 10 -17.91 -16.68 6.83
C GLU A 10 -16.46 -17.17 6.69
N PHE A 11 -15.72 -16.68 5.69
CA PHE A 11 -14.31 -17.02 5.48
C PHE A 11 -13.35 -16.14 6.33
N CYS A 12 -13.84 -15.08 6.96
CA CYS A 12 -13.06 -14.32 7.93
C CYS A 12 -13.25 -14.93 9.32
N GLU A 13 -12.16 -15.29 9.99
CA GLU A 13 -12.20 -15.98 11.29
C GLU A 13 -12.89 -15.18 12.41
N SER A 14 -13.05 -13.86 12.27
CA SER A 14 -13.55 -12.99 13.35
C SER A 14 -14.92 -12.34 13.02
N PHE A 15 -15.93 -12.70 13.81
CA PHE A 15 -17.27 -12.09 13.77
C PHE A 15 -17.31 -10.64 14.31
N VAL A 16 -16.23 -10.15 14.94
CA VAL A 16 -16.18 -8.82 15.59
C VAL A 16 -16.29 -7.67 14.59
N HIS A 17 -15.97 -7.90 13.32
CA HIS A 17 -15.94 -6.86 12.28
C HIS A 17 -16.82 -7.18 11.06
N ILE A 18 -17.88 -7.99 11.22
CA ILE A 18 -18.87 -8.26 10.16
C ILE A 18 -19.37 -6.94 9.56
N GLY A 19 -19.41 -6.88 8.23
CA GLY A 19 -19.80 -5.68 7.50
C GLY A 19 -18.78 -4.54 7.48
N ARG A 20 -17.69 -4.61 8.27
CA ARG A 20 -16.58 -3.64 8.26
C ARG A 20 -15.32 -4.17 7.59
N GLN A 21 -15.32 -5.45 7.24
CA GLN A 21 -14.24 -6.13 6.55
C GLN A 21 -14.71 -6.81 5.25
N LEU A 22 -13.76 -7.16 4.41
CA LEU A 22 -13.90 -7.99 3.22
C LEU A 22 -12.90 -9.14 3.34
N CYS A 23 -13.38 -10.36 3.19
CA CYS A 23 -12.54 -11.55 3.09
C CYS A 23 -12.17 -11.73 1.62
N VAL A 24 -10.88 -11.87 1.32
CA VAL A 24 -10.40 -11.93 -0.06
C VAL A 24 -9.49 -13.13 -0.22
N GLY A 25 -9.88 -14.04 -1.11
CA GLY A 25 -9.12 -15.22 -1.48
C GLY A 25 -8.30 -14.98 -2.75
N GLN A 26 -7.28 -15.80 -2.95
CA GLN A 26 -6.47 -15.82 -4.17
C GLN A 26 -6.54 -17.21 -4.79
N HIS A 27 -6.64 -17.28 -6.12
CA HIS A 27 -6.63 -18.57 -6.81
C HIS A 27 -5.23 -19.17 -6.99
N TYR A 28 -4.19 -18.34 -7.03
CA TYR A 28 -2.82 -18.76 -7.30
C TYR A 28 -2.02 -18.81 -6.00
N SER A 29 -1.71 -20.01 -5.52
CA SER A 29 -0.97 -20.21 -4.26
C SER A 29 0.43 -19.57 -4.24
N GLU A 30 1.00 -19.28 -5.42
CA GLU A 30 2.36 -18.74 -5.54
C GLU A 30 2.47 -17.25 -5.21
N TYR A 31 1.35 -16.52 -5.19
CA TYR A 31 1.34 -15.09 -4.91
C TYR A 31 0.21 -14.80 -3.94
N ASN A 32 0.51 -14.71 -2.65
CA ASN A 32 -0.42 -14.20 -1.64
C ASN A 32 0.03 -12.83 -1.15
N THR A 33 -0.79 -12.17 -0.33
CA THR A 33 -0.37 -10.97 0.38
C THR A 33 0.86 -11.27 1.23
N CYS A 34 1.72 -10.28 1.37
CA CYS A 34 2.98 -10.36 2.09
C CYS A 34 3.06 -9.35 3.23
N TYR A 35 4.06 -9.53 4.11
CA TYR A 35 4.54 -8.41 4.91
C TYR A 35 4.91 -7.22 4.03
N GLY A 36 4.41 -6.04 4.41
CA GLY A 36 4.61 -4.80 3.65
C GLY A 36 3.45 -4.44 2.71
N ASP A 37 2.54 -5.37 2.41
CA ASP A 37 1.36 -5.06 1.59
C ASP A 37 0.26 -4.35 2.39
N SER A 38 0.35 -4.31 3.73
CA SER A 38 -0.63 -3.62 4.58
C SER A 38 -0.82 -2.17 4.14
N GLY A 39 -2.07 -1.74 3.99
CA GLY A 39 -2.41 -0.43 3.43
C GLY A 39 -2.59 -0.41 1.91
N SER A 40 -2.27 -1.50 1.21
CA SER A 40 -2.50 -1.58 -0.24
C SER A 40 -3.99 -1.64 -0.59
N PRO A 41 -4.41 -1.01 -1.71
CA PRO A 41 -5.81 -0.98 -2.11
C PRO A 41 -6.25 -2.28 -2.81
N LEU A 42 -7.49 -2.71 -2.54
CA LEU A 42 -8.23 -3.68 -3.35
C LEU A 42 -9.07 -2.93 -4.38
N PHE A 43 -8.80 -3.15 -5.67
CA PHE A 43 -9.57 -2.55 -6.76
C PHE A 43 -10.52 -3.53 -7.44
N CYS A 44 -11.70 -3.06 -7.81
CA CYS A 44 -12.63 -3.75 -8.70
C CYS A 44 -12.94 -2.87 -9.91
N LYS A 45 -13.14 -3.49 -11.09
CA LYS A 45 -13.57 -2.77 -12.29
C LYS A 45 -15.09 -2.77 -12.36
N ILE A 46 -15.71 -1.62 -12.09
CA ILE A 46 -17.16 -1.39 -12.13
C ILE A 46 -17.42 -0.36 -13.24
N ASP A 47 -18.32 -0.67 -14.17
CA ASP A 47 -18.71 0.23 -15.28
C ASP A 47 -17.51 0.85 -16.03
N GLY A 48 -16.48 0.04 -16.25
CA GLY A 48 -15.27 0.46 -16.96
C GLY A 48 -14.24 1.22 -16.12
N ARG A 49 -14.49 1.49 -14.84
CA ARG A 49 -13.61 2.25 -13.93
C ARG A 49 -13.10 1.39 -12.78
N TYR A 50 -11.87 1.64 -12.35
CA TYR A 50 -11.32 1.02 -11.15
C TYR A 50 -11.82 1.75 -9.91
N VAL A 51 -12.47 1.02 -9.01
CA VAL A 51 -13.01 1.50 -7.74
C VAL A 51 -12.28 0.79 -6.62
N ALA A 52 -11.78 1.54 -5.64
CA ALA A 52 -11.20 0.98 -4.43
C ALA A 52 -12.34 0.45 -3.54
N LEU A 53 -12.32 -0.83 -3.21
CA LEU A 53 -13.31 -1.48 -2.35
C LEU A 53 -12.80 -1.70 -0.93
N GLY A 54 -11.49 -1.87 -0.76
CA GLY A 54 -10.90 -2.14 0.54
C GLY A 54 -9.43 -1.77 0.64
N VAL A 55 -8.91 -1.84 1.86
CA VAL A 55 -7.51 -1.59 2.20
C VAL A 55 -6.98 -2.80 2.95
N LEU A 56 -5.86 -3.39 2.52
CA LEU A 56 -5.33 -4.60 3.14
C LEU A 56 -4.98 -4.33 4.60
N SER A 57 -5.54 -5.13 5.50
CA SER A 57 -5.38 -4.96 6.94
C SER A 57 -4.71 -6.17 7.60
N LEU A 58 -5.05 -7.38 7.17
CA LEU A 58 -4.48 -8.62 7.69
C LEU A 58 -4.35 -9.63 6.55
N GLY A 59 -3.31 -10.44 6.57
CA GLY A 59 -3.11 -11.52 5.62
C GLY A 59 -1.96 -12.43 6.07
N PRO A 60 -1.67 -13.47 5.28
CA PRO A 60 -0.50 -14.31 5.49
C PRO A 60 0.81 -13.51 5.55
N GLY A 61 1.70 -13.88 6.48
CA GLY A 61 2.98 -13.19 6.65
C GLY A 61 4.03 -13.55 5.59
N ASN A 62 3.97 -14.76 5.03
CA ASN A 62 5.07 -15.33 4.24
C ASN A 62 4.82 -15.39 2.72
N CYS A 63 3.83 -14.64 2.19
CA CYS A 63 3.50 -14.58 0.75
C CYS A 63 3.00 -15.87 0.10
N THR A 64 3.10 -17.02 0.78
CA THR A 64 2.92 -18.36 0.19
C THR A 64 1.81 -19.15 0.87
N GLU A 65 1.40 -18.73 2.06
CA GLU A 65 0.23 -19.26 2.74
C GLU A 65 -1.06 -18.91 1.99
N ASN A 66 -1.81 -19.95 1.62
CA ASN A 66 -3.11 -19.83 0.97
C ASN A 66 -4.23 -19.62 2.00
N ILE A 67 -4.18 -18.49 2.72
CA ILE A 67 -5.18 -18.07 3.71
C ILE A 67 -5.85 -16.80 3.19
N PRO A 68 -7.19 -16.64 3.32
CA PRO A 68 -7.87 -15.41 2.98
C PRO A 68 -7.25 -14.19 3.67
N SER A 69 -7.11 -13.11 2.91
CA SER A 69 -6.68 -11.81 3.44
C SER A 69 -7.90 -10.99 3.84
N ILE A 70 -7.77 -10.21 4.91
CA ILE A 70 -8.81 -9.32 5.41
C ILE A 70 -8.48 -7.89 4.99
N TYR A 71 -9.42 -7.29 4.28
CA TYR A 71 -9.39 -5.88 3.90
C TYR A 71 -10.41 -5.10 4.73
N ALA A 72 -10.07 -3.88 5.15
CA ALA A 72 -11.06 -2.94 5.67
C ALA A 72 -12.02 -2.56 4.54
N ARG A 73 -13.33 -2.72 4.75
CA ARG A 73 -14.36 -2.45 3.73
C ARG A 73 -14.60 -0.95 3.61
N LEU A 74 -14.13 -0.30 2.54
CA LEU A 74 -14.21 1.17 2.41
C LEU A 74 -15.63 1.73 2.53
N SER A 75 -16.64 1.02 2.00
CA SER A 75 -18.04 1.46 2.12
C SER A 75 -18.55 1.53 3.56
N ALA A 76 -17.96 0.80 4.50
CA ALA A 76 -18.32 0.84 5.92
C ALA A 76 -17.71 2.05 6.67
N TYR A 77 -16.86 2.82 6.00
CA TYR A 77 -16.17 4.00 6.55
C TYR A 77 -16.47 5.28 5.78
N GLY A 78 -17.51 5.28 4.92
CA GLY A 78 -17.84 6.41 4.04
C GLY A 78 -18.01 7.74 4.79
N ASP A 79 -18.71 7.75 5.92
CA ASP A 79 -18.91 8.97 6.71
C ASP A 79 -17.59 9.53 7.26
N TRP A 80 -16.73 8.66 7.79
CA TRP A 80 -15.41 9.06 8.28
C TRP A 80 -14.55 9.59 7.14
N ILE A 81 -14.51 8.90 6.00
CA ILE A 81 -13.74 9.33 4.82
C ILE A 81 -14.23 10.71 4.37
N ASN A 82 -15.53 10.92 4.20
CA ASN A 82 -16.08 12.18 3.74
C ASN A 82 -15.79 13.33 4.71
N ASN A 83 -15.94 13.09 6.02
CA ASN A 83 -15.61 14.09 7.04
C ASN A 83 -14.12 14.42 7.04
N SER A 84 -13.24 13.42 6.97
CA SER A 84 -11.80 13.64 6.87
C SER A 84 -11.41 14.41 5.61
N MET A 85 -12.05 14.13 4.47
CA MET A 85 -11.80 14.86 3.22
C MET A 85 -12.22 16.33 3.33
N GLU A 86 -13.33 16.63 4.01
CA GLU A 86 -13.77 18.01 4.24
C GLU A 86 -12.83 18.78 5.17
N GLU A 87 -12.30 18.12 6.21
CA GLU A 87 -11.30 18.72 7.08
C GLU A 87 -9.96 18.94 6.35
N LEU A 88 -9.51 17.97 5.54
CA LEU A 88 -8.32 18.14 4.70
C LEU A 88 -8.46 19.28 3.69
N ARG A 89 -9.67 19.53 3.18
CA ARG A 89 -9.95 20.65 2.27
C ARG A 89 -9.77 22.02 2.94
N LYS A 90 -9.99 22.11 4.26
CA LYS A 90 -9.82 23.34 5.05
C LYS A 90 -8.41 23.49 5.63
N ALA A 91 -7.60 22.42 5.60
CA ALA A 91 -6.28 22.44 6.18
C ALA A 91 -5.37 23.45 5.44
N PRO A 92 -4.53 24.21 6.17
CA PRO A 92 -3.58 25.11 5.55
C PRO A 92 -2.57 24.33 4.70
N TYR A 93 -2.19 24.89 3.56
CA TYR A 93 -1.22 24.29 2.66
C TYR A 93 0.14 24.18 3.34
N GLN A 94 0.74 22.99 3.33
CA GLN A 94 1.94 22.70 4.13
C GLN A 94 3.25 23.15 3.48
N THR A 95 3.25 23.81 2.31
CA THR A 95 4.52 24.17 1.64
C THR A 95 5.37 25.19 2.36
N GLU A 96 4.79 26.01 3.25
CA GLU A 96 5.59 26.93 4.04
C GLU A 96 6.26 26.24 5.23
N HIS A 97 5.86 25.01 5.55
CA HIS A 97 6.39 24.19 6.65
C HIS A 97 7.32 23.06 6.19
N THR A 98 7.69 22.99 4.91
CA THR A 98 8.67 22.00 4.41
C THR A 98 10.10 22.40 4.79
N GLN A 99 10.42 22.38 6.09
CA GLN A 99 11.79 22.00 6.46
C GLN A 99 11.84 20.48 6.34
N GLU A 100 12.49 19.97 5.30
CA GLU A 100 12.69 18.53 5.14
C GLU A 100 13.72 18.07 6.18
N GLU A 101 13.24 17.77 7.39
CA GLU A 101 14.09 17.34 8.51
C GLU A 101 14.50 15.86 8.40
N SER A 102 13.85 15.09 7.53
CA SER A 102 14.05 13.64 7.43
C SER A 102 14.96 13.26 6.27
N GLY A 103 16.26 13.19 6.53
CA GLY A 103 17.18 12.39 5.72
C GLY A 103 17.13 10.93 6.16
N ILE A 104 16.95 9.99 5.22
CA ILE A 104 16.95 8.55 5.54
C ILE A 104 18.32 7.97 5.22
N TYR A 105 18.93 7.32 6.22
CA TYR A 105 20.20 6.65 6.04
C TYR A 105 20.01 5.32 5.30
N ILE A 106 20.59 5.18 4.09
CA ILE A 106 20.60 3.92 3.35
C ILE A 106 21.94 3.20 3.59
N PRO A 107 21.97 2.02 4.24
CA PRO A 107 23.19 1.24 4.39
C PRO A 107 23.76 0.78 3.04
N LYS A 108 25.10 0.75 2.94
CA LYS A 108 25.90 0.38 1.74
C LYS A 108 25.54 -0.96 1.08
N ARG A 109 24.82 -1.86 1.76
CA ARG A 109 24.45 -3.21 1.28
C ARG A 109 22.93 -3.39 1.10
N THR A 110 22.20 -2.32 0.84
CA THR A 110 20.78 -2.44 0.52
C THR A 110 20.63 -2.98 -0.91
N ARG A 111 20.39 -4.29 -1.05
CA ARG A 111 20.13 -4.93 -2.34
C ARG A 111 18.73 -4.54 -2.81
N MET A 112 18.64 -3.55 -3.68
CA MET A 112 17.40 -3.21 -4.41
C MET A 112 17.25 -4.16 -5.61
N PRO A 113 16.16 -4.95 -5.72
CA PRO A 113 15.93 -5.79 -6.90
C PRO A 113 15.86 -4.97 -8.19
N GLY A 114 16.61 -5.37 -9.22
CA GLY A 114 16.61 -4.72 -10.55
C GLY A 114 17.55 -3.52 -10.71
N MET A 115 18.26 -3.09 -9.66
CA MET A 115 19.13 -1.91 -9.68
C MET A 115 20.61 -2.32 -9.64
N LEU A 116 21.31 -2.20 -10.77
CA LEU A 116 22.70 -2.65 -10.95
C LEU A 116 23.70 -1.55 -10.53
N TRP A 117 23.78 -1.20 -9.24
CA TRP A 117 24.73 -0.18 -8.79
C TRP A 117 26.06 -0.79 -8.33
N SER A 118 27.11 -0.45 -9.08
CA SER A 118 28.50 -0.43 -8.65
C SER A 118 28.66 0.51 -7.45
N GLY A 119 29.43 0.07 -6.45
CA GLY A 119 29.64 0.81 -5.20
C GLY A 119 29.92 2.30 -5.39
N GLY A 120 29.11 3.14 -4.74
CA GLY A 120 29.28 4.58 -4.55
C GLY A 120 29.07 4.92 -3.07
N GLN A 121 29.54 6.09 -2.64
CA GLN A 121 29.61 6.54 -1.24
C GLN A 121 28.24 6.53 -0.52
N GLN A 122 28.27 6.56 0.83
CA GLN A 122 27.07 6.77 1.67
C GLN A 122 26.34 8.03 1.18
N GLU A 123 25.08 7.91 0.78
CA GLU A 123 24.28 9.03 0.33
C GLU A 123 23.15 9.24 1.36
N LEU A 124 23.17 10.40 2.03
CA LEU A 124 22.01 10.86 2.78
C LEU A 124 20.96 11.23 1.74
N THR A 125 19.91 10.42 1.63
CA THR A 125 18.84 10.66 0.66
C THR A 125 17.69 11.37 1.36
N GLU A 126 17.16 12.42 0.74
CA GLU A 126 15.87 13.01 1.11
C GLU A 126 14.79 11.92 1.24
N GLY A 127 13.95 11.97 2.27
CA GLY A 127 12.89 10.97 2.44
C GLY A 127 11.98 10.89 1.21
N SER A 128 11.70 12.05 0.58
CA SER A 128 10.96 12.15 -0.67
C SER A 128 11.66 11.43 -1.84
N SER A 129 12.98 11.58 -1.96
CA SER A 129 13.81 10.91 -2.94
C SER A 129 13.86 9.39 -2.72
N LEU A 130 13.90 8.91 -1.46
CA LEU A 130 13.80 7.49 -1.16
C LEU A 130 12.43 6.92 -1.57
N ILE A 131 11.33 7.60 -1.24
CA ILE A 131 9.97 7.18 -1.62
C ILE A 131 9.86 7.09 -3.15
N ALA A 132 10.41 8.07 -3.88
CA ALA A 132 10.44 8.06 -5.33
C ALA A 132 11.21 6.84 -5.87
N LEU A 133 12.40 6.57 -5.35
CA LEU A 133 13.22 5.40 -5.73
C LEU A 133 12.51 4.07 -5.43
N LEU A 134 11.91 3.91 -4.24
CA LEU A 134 11.12 2.73 -3.88
C LEU A 134 9.89 2.56 -4.77
N SER A 135 9.32 3.67 -5.23
CA SER A 135 8.19 3.68 -6.18
C SER A 135 8.62 3.48 -7.64
N GLY A 136 9.92 3.25 -7.91
CA GLY A 136 10.44 3.04 -9.26
C GLY A 136 10.69 4.31 -10.09
N TYR A 137 10.53 5.49 -9.49
CA TYR A 137 10.92 6.75 -10.12
C TYR A 137 12.43 6.93 -10.03
N HIS A 138 13.08 6.95 -11.19
CA HIS A 138 14.49 7.29 -11.34
C HIS A 138 14.59 8.65 -12.04
N LYS A 139 15.43 9.55 -11.51
CA LYS A 139 15.72 10.82 -12.18
C LYS A 139 16.38 10.49 -13.53
N ARG A 140 15.75 10.89 -14.64
CA ARG A 140 16.39 10.78 -15.97
C ARG A 140 17.67 11.62 -15.95
N ARG A 141 18.78 11.06 -16.47
CA ARG A 141 19.97 11.88 -16.77
C ARG A 141 19.55 12.94 -17.77
N THR A 142 19.61 14.21 -17.38
CA THR A 142 19.66 15.30 -18.34
C THR A 142 20.97 15.16 -19.11
N ALA A 143 20.89 15.18 -20.45
CA ALA A 143 22.03 15.05 -21.35
C ALA A 143 23.08 16.14 -21.11
#